data_AF-A0A936S5M4-F1
#
_entry.id   AF-A0A936S5M4-F1
#
_cell.length_a   1.000
_cell.length_b   1.000
_cell.length_c   1.000
_cell.angle_alpha   90.00
_cell.angle_beta   90.00
_cell.angle_gamma   90.00
#
_symmetry.space_group_name_H-M   'P 1'
#
loop_
_entity.id
_entity.type
_entity.pdbx_description
1 polymer ?
#
loop_
_entity_poly.entity_id
_entity_poly.type
_entity_poly.pdbx_seq_one_letter_code
_entity_poly.pdbx_strand_id
1 'polypeptide(L)'
;MIQTTPLQTFAVLAALAAFSIFYNDVFVENLARHLPAKFRATSFEVAFGVFVNCVGIGVILGLQAMLVCLLCFAASGLRMIWGDVRRTEVLG
;
A
#
# COMPACT_ATOMS: atom_id res chain seq x y z
N MET A 1 11.70 -19.68 -12.59
CA MET A 1 11.97 -18.82 -11.42
C MET A 1 12.85 -17.68 -11.89
N ILE A 2 12.38 -16.44 -11.84
CA ILE A 2 13.22 -15.27 -12.14
C ILE A 2 14.17 -15.13 -10.94
N GLN A 3 15.46 -15.45 -11.12
CA GLN A 3 16.46 -15.20 -10.09
C GLN A 3 16.92 -13.75 -10.19
N THR A 4 16.43 -12.92 -9.28
CA THR A 4 16.95 -11.56 -9.10
C THR A 4 18.31 -11.60 -8.42
N THR A 5 19.21 -10.71 -8.84
CA THR A 5 20.53 -10.59 -8.22
C THR A 5 20.41 -9.92 -6.84
N PRO A 6 21.32 -10.18 -5.88
CA PRO A 6 21.28 -9.56 -4.55
C PRO A 6 21.24 -8.02 -4.61
N LEU A 7 21.93 -7.44 -5.60
CA LEU A 7 21.95 -6.01 -5.85
C LEU A 7 20.58 -5.47 -6.29
N GLN A 8 19.87 -6.20 -7.16
CA GLN A 8 18.51 -5.82 -7.59
C GLN A 8 17.53 -5.87 -6.40
N THR A 9 17.60 -6.93 -5.58
CA THR A 9 16.76 -7.02 -4.38
C THR A 9 17.03 -5.87 -3.43
N PHE A 10 18.29 -5.53 -3.19
CA PHE A 10 18.65 -4.38 -2.36
C PHE A 10 18.16 -3.05 -2.94
N ALA A 11 18.30 -2.85 -4.25
CA ALA A 11 17.81 -1.65 -4.93
C ALA A 11 16.28 -1.51 -4.82
N VAL A 12 15.52 -2.61 -4.96
CA VAL A 12 14.06 -2.60 -4.78
C VAL A 12 13.69 -2.27 -3.34
N LEU A 13 14.36 -2.87 -2.34
CA LEU A 13 14.11 -2.56 -0.93
C LEU A 13 14.44 -1.11 -0.60
N ALA A 14 15.56 -0.57 -1.11
CA ALA A 14 15.93 0.82 -0.94
C ALA A 14 14.92 1.76 -1.60
N ALA A 15 14.44 1.43 -2.81
CA ALA A 15 13.41 2.21 -3.49
C ALA A 15 12.08 2.18 -2.74
N LEU A 16 11.67 1.03 -2.20
CA LEU A 16 10.46 0.92 -1.36
C LEU A 16 10.59 1.72 -0.06
N ALA A 17 11.77 1.71 0.58
CA ALA A 17 12.03 2.51 1.77
C ALA A 17 11.98 4.02 1.48
N ALA A 18 12.64 4.46 0.39
CA ALA A 18 12.59 5.86 -0.05
C ALA A 18 11.17 6.29 -0.41
N PHE A 19 10.42 5.43 -1.09
CA PHE A 19 9.02 5.68 -1.43
C PHE A 19 8.15 5.80 -0.17
N SER A 20 8.36 4.95 0.84
CA SER A 20 7.64 5.02 2.11
C SER A 20 7.80 6.38 2.79
N ILE A 21 9.05 6.87 2.88
CA ILE A 21 9.35 8.19 3.47
C ILE A 21 8.72 9.30 2.65
N PHE A 22 8.90 9.28 1.32
CA PHE A 22 8.35 10.30 0.43
C PHE A 22 6.82 10.32 0.47
N TYR A 23 6.17 9.16 0.45
CA TYR A 23 4.72 9.06 0.50
C TYR A 23 4.17 9.61 1.83
N ASN A 24 4.81 9.28 2.94
CA ASN A 24 4.46 9.82 4.26
C ASN A 24 4.58 11.35 4.31
N ASP A 25 5.74 11.89 3.95
CA ASP A 25 6.02 13.31 4.17
C ASP A 25 5.30 14.19 3.13
N VAL A 26 5.13 13.71 1.89
CA VAL A 26 4.58 14.51 0.80
C VAL A 26 3.10 14.26 0.56
N PHE A 27 2.62 13.02 0.71
CA PHE A 27 1.23 12.68 0.42
C PHE A 27 0.38 12.66 1.69
N VAL A 28 0.79 11.90 2.70
CA VAL A 28 0.03 11.74 3.95
C VAL A 28 -0.06 13.06 4.69
N GLU A 29 1.07 13.76 4.84
CA GLU A 29 1.10 15.02 5.58
C GLU A 29 0.31 16.14 4.88
N ASN A 30 0.34 16.20 3.54
CA ASN A 30 -0.45 17.16 2.77
C ASN A 30 -1.95 16.81 2.78
N LEU A 31 -2.31 15.53 2.72
CA LEU A 31 -3.68 15.08 2.85
C LEU A 31 -4.24 15.46 4.22
N ALA A 32 -3.46 15.24 5.28
CA ALA A 32 -3.85 15.59 6.66
C ALA A 32 -4.10 17.10 6.84
N ARG A 33 -3.39 17.95 6.09
CA ARG A 33 -3.59 19.42 6.11
C ARG A 33 -4.85 19.88 5.36
N HIS A 34 -5.32 19.12 4.36
CA HIS A 34 -6.42 19.55 3.47
C HIS A 34 -7.73 18.77 3.65
N LEU A 35 -7.70 17.57 4.23
CA LEU A 35 -8.91 16.80 4.53
C LEU A 35 -9.26 16.87 6.02
N PRO A 36 -10.52 17.21 6.37
CA PRO A 36 -10.97 17.13 7.74
C PRO A 36 -10.89 15.68 8.24
N ALA A 37 -10.45 15.50 9.49
CA ALA A 37 -10.21 14.20 10.15
C ALA A 37 -11.39 13.20 10.07
N LYS A 38 -12.59 13.68 9.73
CA LYS A 38 -13.77 12.85 9.45
C LYS A 38 -13.63 11.92 8.25
N PHE A 39 -12.81 12.22 7.23
CA PHE A 39 -12.79 11.44 5.98
C PHE A 39 -11.98 10.13 6.00
N ARG A 40 -11.36 9.76 7.14
CA ARG A 40 -10.65 8.48 7.34
C ARG A 40 -9.84 8.01 6.12
N ALA A 41 -8.99 8.90 5.59
CA ALA A 41 -8.14 8.62 4.43
C ALA A 41 -7.16 7.43 4.63
N THR A 42 -6.98 7.00 5.88
CA THR A 42 -6.04 5.95 6.31
C THR A 42 -6.29 4.61 5.62
N SER A 43 -7.54 4.25 5.32
CA SER A 43 -7.85 2.99 4.64
C SER A 43 -7.39 2.99 3.17
N PHE A 44 -7.52 4.11 2.49
CA PHE A 44 -7.01 4.28 1.11
C PHE A 44 -5.49 4.33 1.06
N GLU A 45 -4.89 4.99 2.05
CA GLU A 45 -3.44 5.08 2.24
C GLU A 45 -2.79 3.70 2.43
N VAL A 46 -3.40 2.87 3.27
CA VAL A 46 -2.98 1.47 3.47
C VAL A 46 -3.15 0.65 2.19
N ALA A 47 -4.28 0.80 1.48
CA ALA A 47 -4.52 0.07 0.24
C ALA A 47 -3.47 0.39 -0.84
N PHE A 48 -3.13 1.67 -0.97
CA PHE A 48 -2.11 2.12 -1.91
C PHE A 48 -0.71 1.65 -1.51
N GLY A 49 -0.34 1.73 -0.23
CA GLY A 49 0.92 1.19 0.27
C GLY A 49 1.08 -0.31 0.02
N VAL A 50 0.02 -1.09 0.25
CA VAL A 50 0.03 -2.54 -0.04
C VAL A 50 0.17 -2.83 -1.53
N PHE A 51 -0.47 -2.04 -2.41
CA PHE A 51 -0.32 -2.16 -3.84
C PHE A 51 1.15 -1.97 -4.27
N VAL A 52 1.82 -0.93 -3.77
CA VAL A 52 3.24 -0.66 -4.08
C VAL A 52 4.15 -1.79 -3.58
N ASN A 53 3.88 -2.33 -2.38
CA ASN A 53 4.61 -3.49 -1.87
C ASN A 53 4.41 -4.74 -2.75
N CYS A 54 3.19 -4.97 -3.24
CA CYS A 54 2.92 -6.08 -4.16
C CYS A 54 3.68 -5.92 -5.48
N VAL A 55 3.79 -4.69 -6.01
CA VAL A 55 4.62 -4.41 -7.19
C VAL A 55 6.09 -4.74 -6.90
N GLY A 56 6.63 -4.36 -5.74
CA GLY A 56 7.98 -4.74 -5.32
C GLY A 56 8.20 -6.26 -5.27
N ILE A 57 7.23 -7.00 -4.72
CA ILE A 57 7.21 -8.47 -4.72
C ILE A 57 7.20 -9.01 -6.15
N GLY A 58 6.42 -8.42 -7.05
CA GLY A 58 6.36 -8.79 -8.46
C GLY A 58 7.70 -8.62 -9.18
N VAL A 59 8.45 -7.57 -8.85
CA VAL A 59 9.79 -7.34 -9.40
C VAL A 59 10.80 -8.38 -8.89
N ILE A 60 10.72 -8.78 -7.62
CA ILE A 60 11.71 -9.69 -7.00
C ILE A 60 11.40 -11.16 -7.28
N LEU A 61 10.15 -11.57 -7.10
CA LEU A 61 9.70 -12.97 -7.09
C LEU A 61 8.87 -13.34 -8.32
N GLY A 62 8.46 -12.35 -9.11
CA GLY A 62 7.67 -12.53 -10.33
C GLY A 62 6.17 -12.34 -10.14
N LEU A 63 5.45 -12.29 -11.28
CA LEU A 63 4.04 -11.94 -11.35
C LEU A 63 3.13 -12.86 -10.54
N GLN A 64 3.44 -14.16 -10.47
CA GLN A 64 2.62 -15.12 -9.72
C GLN A 64 2.59 -14.81 -8.22
N ALA A 65 3.75 -14.49 -7.63
CA ALA A 65 3.84 -14.12 -6.22
C ALA A 65 3.08 -12.83 -5.92
N MET A 66 3.20 -11.83 -6.81
CA MET A 66 2.43 -10.58 -6.72
C MET A 66 0.91 -10.83 -6.73
N LEU A 67 0.41 -11.65 -7.65
CA LEU A 67 -1.02 -11.94 -7.76
C LEU A 67 -1.55 -12.68 -6.53
N VAL A 68 -0.77 -13.60 -5.96
CA VAL A 68 -1.13 -14.28 -4.71
C VAL A 68 -1.19 -13.28 -3.56
N CYS A 69 -0.19 -12.41 -3.40
CA CYS A 69 -0.21 -11.35 -2.39
C CYS A 69 -1.40 -10.40 -2.54
N LEU A 70 -1.73 -10.00 -3.76
CA LEU A 70 -2.91 -9.19 -4.06
C LEU A 70 -4.22 -9.92 -3.71
N LEU A 71 -4.33 -11.21 -4.00
CA LEU A 71 -5.48 -12.03 -3.61
C LEU A 71 -5.62 -12.14 -2.08
N CYS A 72 -4.52 -12.36 -1.36
CA CYS A 72 -4.52 -12.39 0.10
C CYS A 72 -4.94 -11.04 0.69
N PHE A 73 -4.43 -9.94 0.13
CA PHE A 73 -4.86 -8.61 0.53
C PHE A 73 -6.33 -8.35 0.19
N ALA A 74 -6.80 -8.74 -1.00
CA ALA A 74 -8.20 -8.58 -1.37
C ALA A 74 -9.13 -9.33 -0.41
N ALA A 75 -8.76 -10.57 -0.02
CA ALA A 75 -9.56 -11.38 0.90
C ALA A 75 -9.68 -10.77 2.31
N SER A 76 -8.64 -10.09 2.80
CA SER A 76 -8.55 -9.59 4.18
C SER A 76 -8.76 -8.07 4.28
N GLY A 77 -8.07 -7.30 3.44
CA GLY A 77 -8.03 -5.84 3.41
C GLY A 77 -9.29 -5.18 2.86
N LEU A 78 -9.97 -5.76 1.87
CA LEU A 78 -11.20 -5.15 1.32
C LEU A 78 -12.32 -5.04 2.38
N ARG A 79 -12.43 -6.02 3.28
CA ARG A 79 -13.39 -5.97 4.39
C ARG A 79 -13.05 -4.88 5.40
N MET A 80 -11.76 -4.63 5.64
CA MET A 80 -11.30 -3.56 6.51
C MET A 80 -11.63 -2.19 5.91
N ILE A 81 -11.31 -1.97 4.62
CA ILE A 81 -11.64 -0.72 3.91
C ILE A 81 -13.15 -0.49 3.90
N TRP A 82 -13.94 -1.51 3.57
CA TRP A 82 -15.39 -1.39 3.53
C TRP A 82 -16.00 -1.13 4.91
N GLY A 83 -15.48 -1.79 5.95
CA GLY A 83 -15.88 -1.55 7.32
C GLY A 83 -15.54 -0.12 7.79
N ASP A 84 -14.43 0.43 7.31
CA ASP A 84 -14.03 1.80 7.61
C ASP A 84 -14.92 2.83 6.90
N VAL A 85 -15.17 2.65 5.59
CA VAL A 85 -16.10 3.49 4.81
C VAL A 85 -17.49 3.51 5.45
N ARG A 86 -18.02 2.34 5.84
CA ARG A 86 -19.34 2.24 6.47
C ARG A 86 -19.41 2.95 7.83
N ARG A 87 -18.32 2.93 8.62
CA ARG A 87 -18.26 3.68 9.89
C ARG A 87 -18.23 5.18 9.65
N THR A 88 -17.61 5.63 8.56
CA THR A 88 -17.57 7.03 8.15
C THR A 88 -18.93 7.54 7.68
N GLU A 89 -19.69 6.73 6.92
CA GLU A 89 -21.06 7.05 6.49
C GLU A 89 -22.05 7.17 7.66
N VAL A 90 -21.86 6.40 8.74
CA VAL A 90 -22.75 6.43 9.92
C VAL A 90 -22.45 7.62 10.86
N LEU A 91 -21.29 8.28 10.71
CA LEU A 91 -20.86 9.45 11.51
C LEU A 91 -21.02 10.80 10.78
N GLY A 92 -21.53 10.76 9.54
CA GLY A 92 -21.98 11.92 8.76
C GLY A 92 -23.45 12.21 9.02
#